data_AF-A0A246BU26-F1
#
_entry.id   AF-A0A246BU26-F1
#
_cell.length_a   1.000
_cell.length_b   1.000
_cell.length_c   1.000
_cell.angle_alpha   90.00
_cell.angle_beta   90.00
_cell.angle_gamma   90.00
#
_symmetry.space_group_name_H-M   'P 1'
#
loop_
_entity.id
_entity.type
_entity.pdbx_description
1 polymer ?
#
loop_
_entity_poly.entity_id
_entity_poly.type
_entity_poly.pdbx_seq_one_letter_code
_entity_poly.pdbx_strand_id
1 'polypeptide(L)' 'MHALYHRLVTGIRTNAERDLRLARAAGNAADQARAQARLDTLNAALGIYEGAHLQTHGTRPWPREPRP' A
#
# COMPACT_ATOMS: atom_id res chain seq x y z
N MET A 1 -8.73 12.26 -3.94
CA MET A 1 -8.62 10.80 -3.72
C MET A 1 -9.84 10.27 -2.96
N HIS A 2 -10.38 9.10 -3.33
CA HIS A 2 -11.63 8.58 -2.78
C HIS A 2 -11.42 7.84 -1.44
N ALA A 3 -12.40 7.90 -0.53
CA ALA A 3 -12.34 7.26 0.78
C ALA A 3 -12.15 5.72 0.72
N LEU A 4 -12.68 5.07 -0.33
CA LEU A 4 -12.48 3.63 -0.55
C LEU A 4 -11.02 3.27 -0.89
N TYR A 5 -10.38 4.08 -1.74
CA TYR A 5 -8.96 3.90 -2.07
C TYR A 5 -8.11 4.05 -0.80
N HIS A 6 -8.34 5.11 -0.04
CA HIS A 6 -7.66 5.29 1.23
C HIS A 6 -7.90 4.12 2.18
N ARG A 7 -9.14 3.63 2.31
CA ARG A 7 -9.45 2.49 3.18
C ARG A 7 -8.70 1.21 2.78
N LEU A 8 -8.70 0.88 1.49
CA LEU A 8 -8.02 -0.32 0.97
C LEU A 8 -6.51 -0.20 1.12
N VAL A 9 -5.94 0.95 0.72
CA VAL A 9 -4.50 1.21 0.82
C VAL A 9 -4.04 1.22 2.27
N THR A 10 -4.79 1.86 3.16
CA THR A 10 -4.50 1.85 4.61
C THR A 10 -4.50 0.42 5.13
N GLY A 11 -5.50 -0.41 4.79
CA GLY A 11 -5.55 -1.81 5.23
C GLY A 11 -4.33 -2.61 4.77
N ILE A 12 -3.96 -2.51 3.50
CA ILE A 12 -2.80 -3.24 2.94
C ILE A 12 -1.49 -2.76 3.56
N ARG A 13 -1.30 -1.44 3.73
CA ARG A 13 -0.10 -0.88 4.35
C ARG A 13 0.01 -1.28 5.82
N THR A 14 -1.09 -1.19 6.59
CA THR A 14 -1.11 -1.61 8.01
C THR A 14 -0.75 -3.09 8.17
N ASN A 15 -1.18 -3.96 7.26
CA ASN A 15 -0.80 -5.37 7.28
C ASN A 15 0.70 -5.57 7.00
N ALA A 16 1.25 -4.93 5.97
CA ALA A 16 2.67 -5.03 5.66
C ALA A 16 3.56 -4.50 6.81
N GLU A 17 3.15 -3.40 7.46
CA GLU A 17 3.82 -2.87 8.65
C GLU A 17 3.73 -3.82 9.85
N ARG A 18 2.59 -4.51 10.02
CA ARG A 18 2.42 -5.54 11.04
C ARG A 18 3.35 -6.71 10.79
N ASP A 19 3.45 -7.20 9.55
CA ASP A 19 4.32 -8.32 9.20
C ASP A 19 5.79 -8.00 9.49
N LEU A 20 6.23 -6.79 9.17
CA LEU A 20 7.57 -6.31 9.54
C LEU A 20 7.79 -6.27 11.05
N ARG A 21 6.79 -5.81 11.83
CA ARG A 21 6.87 -5.83 13.30
C ARG A 21 6.96 -7.25 13.86
N LEU A 22 6.20 -8.19 13.31
CA LEU A 22 6.26 -9.60 13.71
C LEU A 22 7.60 -10.23 13.37
N ALA A 23 8.14 -9.98 12.18
CA ALA A 23 9.48 -10.44 11.79
C ALA A 23 10.58 -9.85 12.68
N ARG A 24 10.43 -8.58 13.10
CA ARG A 24 11.33 -7.94 14.08
C ARG A 24 11.28 -8.61 15.44
N ALA A 25 10.08 -8.88 15.95
CA ALA A 25 9.89 -9.56 17.23
C ALA A 25 10.42 -11.00 17.23
N ALA A 26 10.35 -11.70 16.09
CA ALA A 26 10.87 -13.06 15.94
C ALA A 26 12.41 -13.14 15.87
N GLY A 27 13.12 -12.02 15.70
CA GLY A 27 14.59 -12.00 15.66
C GLY A 27 15.24 -12.62 14.41
N ASN A 28 14.46 -13.03 13.40
CA ASN A 28 14.99 -13.58 12.15
C ASN A 28 15.35 -12.45 11.16
N ALA A 29 16.65 -12.20 10.98
CA ALA A 29 17.15 -11.14 10.08
C ALA A 29 16.71 -11.32 8.61
N ALA A 30 16.63 -12.56 8.12
CA ALA A 30 16.23 -12.82 6.74
C ALA A 30 14.75 -12.50 6.51
N ASP A 31 13.90 -12.87 7.46
CA ASP A 31 12.45 -12.57 7.39
C ASP A 31 12.20 -11.07 7.55
N GLN A 32 12.98 -10.38 8.39
CA GLN A 32 12.92 -8.93 8.50
C GLN A 32 13.27 -8.23 7.20
N ALA A 33 14.39 -8.61 6.57
CA ALA A 33 14.81 -8.04 5.29
C ALA A 33 13.74 -8.28 4.20
N ARG A 34 13.16 -9.48 4.16
CA ARG A 34 12.08 -9.81 3.23
C ARG A 34 10.80 -9.01 3.51
N ALA A 35 10.42 -8.84 4.77
CA ALA A 35 9.24 -8.05 5.15
C ALA A 35 9.45 -6.55 4.83
N GLN A 36 10.66 -6.04 5.05
CA GLN A 36 11.02 -4.67 4.69
C GLN A 36 10.94 -4.45 3.17
N ALA A 37 11.54 -5.33 2.37
CA ALA A 37 11.50 -5.24 0.91
C ALA A 37 10.06 -5.28 0.35
N ARG A 38 9.16 -6.05 0.97
CA ARG A 38 7.74 -6.08 0.61
C ARG A 38 7.04 -4.76 0.92
N LEU A 39 7.29 -4.17 2.08
CA LEU A 39 6.74 -2.86 2.45
C LEU A 39 7.24 -1.77 1.51
N ASP A 40 8.53 -1.78 1.17
CA ASP A 40 9.13 -0.81 0.25
C ASP A 40 8.54 -0.94 -1.17
N THR A 41 8.37 -2.17 -1.65
CA THR A 41 7.72 -2.45 -2.94
C THR A 41 6.28 -1.96 -2.97
N LEU A 42 5.51 -2.21 -1.90
CA LEU A 42 4.15 -1.72 -1.77
C LEU A 42 4.09 -0.19 -1.84
N ASN A 43 4.98 0.48 -1.10
CA ASN A 43 5.05 1.95 -1.10
C ASN A 43 5.39 2.51 -2.47
N ALA A 44 6.33 1.90 -3.19
CA ALA A 44 6.69 2.28 -4.55
C ALA A 44 5.50 2.12 -5.52
N ALA A 45 4.81 0.98 -5.48
CA ALA A 45 3.65 0.70 -6.32
C ALA A 45 2.51 1.70 -6.07
N LEU A 46 2.23 2.03 -4.81
CA LEU A 46 1.23 3.04 -4.44
C LEU A 46 1.60 4.42 -4.95
N GLY A 47 2.88 4.81 -4.85
CA GLY A 47 3.37 6.09 -5.38
C GLY A 47 3.25 6.19 -6.91
N ILE A 48 3.59 5.12 -7.63
CA ILE A 48 3.43 5.05 -9.09
C ILE A 48 1.95 5.20 -9.47
N TYR A 49 1.07 4.48 -8.78
CA TYR A 49 -0.36 4.53 -9.05
C TYR A 49 -0.97 5.91 -8.76
N GLU A 50 -0.59 6.53 -7.64
CA GLU A 50 -1.00 7.90 -7.30
C GLU A 50 -0.52 8.91 -8.34
N GLY A 51 0.75 8.81 -8.76
CA GLY A 51 1.31 9.67 -9.81
C GLY A 51 0.60 9.51 -11.15
N ALA A 52 0.37 8.27 -11.59
CA ALA A 52 -0.35 7.98 -12.83
C ALA A 52 -1.78 8.52 -12.78
N HIS A 53 -2.49 8.33 -11.66
CA HIS A 53 -3.83 8.88 -11.50
C HIS A 53 -3.83 10.40 -11.59
N LEU A 54 -2.92 11.07 -10.89
CA LEU A 54 -2.81 12.53 -10.91
C LEU A 54 -2.56 13.03 -12.34
N GLN A 55 -1.68 12.35 -13.09
CA GLN A 55 -1.37 12.71 -14.46
C GLN A 55 -2.58 12.56 -15.41
N THR A 56 -3.35 11.48 -15.28
CA THR A 56 -4.46 11.19 -16.22
C THR A 56 -5.77 11.86 -15.82
N HIS A 57 -6.04 12.00 -14.52
CA HIS A 57 -7.36 12.39 -13.99
C HIS A 57 -7.31 13.62 -13.07
N GLY A 58 -6.13 14.17 -12.80
CA GLY A 58 -5.96 15.30 -11.89
C GLY A 58 -6.43 14.97 -10.47
N THR A 59 -7.18 15.88 -9.87
CA THR A 59 -7.74 15.71 -8.51
C THR A 59 -9.08 14.98 -8.48
N ARG A 60 -9.59 14.57 -9.66
CA ARG A 60 -10.90 13.91 -9.77
C ARG A 60 -10.98 12.70 -8.84
N PRO A 61 -12.06 12.51 -8.09
CA PRO A 61 -12.22 11.30 -7.28
C PRO A 61 -12.29 10.06 -8.17
N TRP A 62 -11.68 8.97 -7.69
CA TRP A 62 -11.63 7.70 -8.41
C TRP A 62 -13.04 7.20 -8.76
N PRO A 63 -13.28 6.66 -9.97
CA PRO A 63 -14.56 6.06 -10.32
C PRO A 63 -14.91 4.97 -9.30
N ARG A 64 -16.14 5.00 -8.76
CA ARG A 64 -16.63 3.89 -7.96
C ARG A 64 -16.76 2.67 -8.87
N GLU A 65 -16.41 1.49 -8.37
CA GLU A 65 -16.79 0.26 -9.06
C GLU A 65 -18.30 0.29 -9.33
N PRO A 66 -18.76 -0.01 -10.55
CA PRO A 66 -20.18 -0.20 -10.79
C PRO A 66 -20.64 -1.32 -9.84
N ARG A 67 -21.63 -1.01 -9.00
CA ARG A 67 -22.26 -2.06 -8.19
C ARG A 67 -22.98 -3.00 -9.15
N PRO A 68 -22.90 -4.32 -8.94
CA PRO A 68 -23.73 -5.28 -9.66
C PRO A 68 -25.22 -5.00 -9.45
#